data_AF-A0A7J7P6V4-F1
#
_entry.id   AF-A0A7J7P6V4-F1
#
_cell.length_a   1.000
_cell.length_b   1.000
_cell.length_c   1.000
_cell.angle_alpha   90.00
_cell.angle_beta   90.00
_cell.angle_gamma   90.00
#
_symmetry.space_group_name_H-M   'P 1'
#
loop_
_entity.id
_entity.type
_entity.pdbx_description
1 polymer ?
#
loop_
_entity_poly.entity_id
_entity_poly.type
_entity_poly.pdbx_seq_one_letter_code
_entity_poly.pdbx_strand_id
1 'polypeptide(L)'
;MAINSFISILEFHNSIPPNLELQRTRVSYASDAPMHTGNILYSGAYTEMGVDNSLCFDEFLKNFRVNVISLEEDEMEFDMIGIDASIANAFRRILIVELPTMVIEKVLIANNTSVVQDEVLSHRLGLFPFNVDPRLFEYMSKTDTPNEKNTIFFKLNAQCGRKGNCLTVKYNELKWLPNGSELEMGIELEAHAVKGLGKSHAKWSPVCTTWYRMPAEVMLLQEVKDEKAEELVKKFLVNVFDIEDIDKGRKREAVARLRLCTLCRECIRGDNKEKCVALRHVKDHFIFKIESARALPPEVLFTKVIKILEEKCERVITELT
;
A
#
# COMPACT_ATOMS: atom_id res chain seq x y z
N MET A 1 38.39 56.47 18.41
CA MET A 1 37.02 56.56 17.87
C MET A 1 36.82 55.41 16.88
N ALA A 2 36.85 54.17 17.40
CA ALA A 2 36.80 52.94 16.60
C ALA A 2 35.99 51.90 17.39
N ILE A 3 34.67 52.06 17.35
CA ILE A 3 33.68 51.08 17.81
C ILE A 3 32.55 51.20 16.79
N ASN A 4 32.70 50.57 15.62
CA ASN A 4 31.63 50.42 14.61
C ASN A 4 32.02 49.34 13.58
N SER A 5 32.34 48.14 14.05
CA SER A 5 32.58 46.99 13.16
C SER A 5 32.25 45.63 13.78
N PHE A 6 31.35 45.58 14.78
CA PHE A 6 31.00 44.33 15.48
C PHE A 6 29.49 44.07 15.57
N ILE A 7 28.67 44.74 14.76
CA ILE A 7 27.22 44.52 14.68
C ILE A 7 26.86 44.23 13.22
N SER A 8 27.20 43.04 12.74
CA SER A 8 26.61 42.46 11.52
C SER A 8 26.90 40.95 11.34
N ILE A 9 27.00 40.19 12.43
CA ILE A 9 27.21 38.71 12.37
C ILE A 9 26.07 37.94 13.04
N LEU A 10 25.15 38.60 13.75
CA LEU A 10 24.09 37.94 14.54
C LEU A 10 22.75 37.75 13.82
N GLU A 11 22.65 38.05 12.52
CA GLU A 11 21.44 37.81 11.71
C GLU A 11 21.64 36.73 10.62
N PHE A 12 22.54 35.77 10.84
CA PHE A 12 22.55 34.53 10.05
C PHE A 12 21.50 33.57 10.61
N HIS A 13 20.25 33.82 10.20
CA HIS A 13 19.22 32.85 9.84
C HIS A 13 19.18 31.51 10.62
N ASN A 14 18.11 31.35 11.42
CA ASN A 14 17.62 30.07 11.95
C ASN A 14 17.20 29.13 10.79
N SER A 15 18.17 28.58 10.07
CA SER A 15 17.89 27.64 8.98
C SER A 15 19.02 26.64 8.85
N ILE A 16 18.65 25.36 8.89
CA ILE A 16 19.55 24.24 8.67
C ILE A 16 20.28 24.43 7.33
N PRO A 17 21.60 24.17 7.26
CA PRO A 17 22.35 24.18 6.01
C PRO A 17 21.67 23.33 4.92
N PRO A 18 21.66 23.77 3.64
CA PRO A 18 20.87 23.13 2.59
C PRO A 18 21.23 21.66 2.34
N ASN A 19 22.49 21.28 2.59
CA ASN A 19 22.92 19.88 2.53
C ASN A 19 22.26 19.02 3.61
N LEU A 20 22.15 19.53 4.85
CA LEU A 20 21.53 18.81 5.96
C LEU A 20 20.01 18.75 5.80
N GLU A 21 19.38 19.81 5.29
CA GLU A 21 17.94 19.83 5.01
C GLU A 21 17.57 18.81 3.93
N LEU A 22 18.43 18.65 2.92
CA LEU A 22 18.29 17.63 1.89
C LEU A 22 18.43 16.22 2.47
N GLN A 23 19.38 15.97 3.37
CA GLN A 23 19.51 14.69 4.07
C GLN A 23 18.28 14.39 4.95
N ARG A 24 17.70 15.43 5.56
CA ARG A 24 16.53 15.33 6.42
C ARG A 24 15.27 14.99 5.61
N THR A 25 15.04 15.67 4.48
CA THR A 25 13.78 15.61 3.71
C THR A 25 13.79 14.65 2.53
N ARG A 26 14.96 14.22 2.06
CA ARG A 26 15.10 13.37 0.87
C ARG A 26 15.89 12.10 1.15
N VAL A 27 15.50 11.02 0.47
CA VAL A 27 16.35 9.85 0.25
C VAL A 27 17.02 10.03 -1.11
N SER A 28 18.34 10.06 -1.15
CA SER A 28 19.11 10.27 -2.39
C SER A 28 19.60 8.95 -2.97
N TYR A 29 19.62 8.82 -4.29
CA TYR A 29 20.13 7.62 -4.97
C TYR A 29 21.45 7.92 -5.66
N ALA A 30 22.51 7.24 -5.22
CA ALA A 30 23.75 7.12 -5.97
C ALA A 30 23.71 5.87 -6.87
N SER A 31 24.70 5.72 -7.75
CA SER A 31 24.82 4.56 -8.64
C SER A 31 24.93 3.23 -7.89
N ASP A 32 25.56 3.23 -6.72
CA ASP A 32 25.77 2.07 -5.86
C ASP A 32 24.57 1.79 -4.95
N ALA A 33 24.17 2.76 -4.13
CA ALA A 33 23.22 2.55 -3.04
C ALA A 33 22.35 3.79 -2.75
N PRO A 34 21.16 3.60 -2.15
CA PRO A 34 20.40 4.69 -1.57
C PRO A 34 21.09 5.23 -0.31
N MET A 35 21.11 6.55 -0.18
CA MET A 35 21.69 7.30 0.93
C MET A 35 20.59 8.04 1.71
N HIS A 36 20.84 8.29 2.99
CA HIS A 36 19.93 9.00 3.89
C HIS A 36 18.56 8.32 4.06
N THR A 37 18.53 6.99 4.13
CA THR A 37 17.29 6.20 4.27
C THR A 37 16.64 6.33 5.65
N GLY A 38 17.42 6.64 6.69
CA GLY A 38 16.91 6.86 8.05
C GLY A 38 16.20 8.20 8.22
N ASN A 39 15.24 8.23 9.14
CA ASN A 39 14.58 9.46 9.59
C ASN A 39 15.19 9.95 10.90
N ILE A 40 15.54 11.23 10.94
CA ILE A 40 16.12 11.90 12.11
C ILE A 40 15.00 12.76 12.72
N LEU A 41 14.19 12.13 13.57
CA LEU A 41 12.96 12.73 14.13
C LEU A 41 13.07 13.11 15.61
N TYR A 42 14.21 12.86 16.26
CA TYR A 42 14.35 13.22 17.67
C TYR A 42 14.45 14.75 17.83
N SER A 43 13.83 15.28 18.88
CA SER A 43 13.71 16.74 19.14
C SER A 43 15.08 17.44 19.19
N GLY A 44 16.07 16.78 19.77
CA GLY A 44 17.43 17.29 19.94
C GLY A 44 18.30 17.35 18.68
N ALA A 45 17.82 16.90 17.52
CA ALA A 45 18.69 16.62 16.37
C ALA A 45 19.31 17.87 15.73
N TYR A 46 18.55 18.95 15.70
CA TYR A 46 18.96 20.20 15.07
C TYR A 46 18.77 21.40 16.01
N THR A 47 18.66 21.15 17.32
CA THR A 47 18.45 22.21 18.32
C THR A 47 19.60 23.21 18.33
N GLU A 48 20.84 22.74 18.14
CA GLU A 48 22.03 23.62 18.01
C GLU A 48 21.96 24.52 16.76
N MET A 49 21.18 24.12 15.75
CA MET A 49 20.94 24.87 14.51
C MET A 49 19.64 25.69 14.59
N GLY A 50 19.04 25.80 15.78
CA GLY A 50 17.82 26.57 16.01
C GLY A 50 16.54 25.92 15.48
N VAL A 51 16.57 24.64 15.10
CA VAL A 51 15.39 23.90 14.66
C VAL A 51 14.92 22.95 15.75
N ASP A 52 13.67 23.15 16.16
CA ASP A 52 12.97 22.24 17.07
C ASP A 52 12.22 21.20 16.25
N ASN A 53 12.51 19.93 16.49
CA ASN A 53 11.82 18.78 15.91
C ASN A 53 10.75 18.21 16.85
N SER A 54 10.40 18.92 17.93
CA SER A 54 9.33 18.50 18.83
C SER A 54 8.00 18.35 18.07
N LEU A 55 7.23 17.33 18.46
CA LEU A 55 5.97 17.02 17.78
C LEU A 55 4.91 18.03 18.20
N CYS A 56 4.60 18.96 17.28
CA CYS A 56 3.51 19.92 17.45
C CYS A 56 2.29 19.46 16.64
N PHE A 57 1.17 19.18 17.34
CA PHE A 57 -0.05 18.69 16.71
C PHE A 57 -0.65 19.71 15.71
N ASP A 58 -0.58 21.00 16.04
CA ASP A 58 -1.09 22.07 15.16
C ASP A 58 -0.28 22.19 13.87
N GLU A 59 1.03 21.95 13.93
CA GLU A 59 1.89 21.93 12.74
C GLU A 59 1.61 20.69 11.88
N PHE A 60 1.43 19.54 12.52
CA PHE A 60 1.02 18.32 11.82
C PHE A 60 -0.30 18.52 11.07
N LEU A 61 -1.32 19.10 11.71
CA LEU A 61 -2.62 19.36 11.08
C LEU A 61 -2.53 20.32 9.87
N LYS A 62 -1.62 21.29 9.91
CA LYS A 62 -1.42 22.24 8.78
C LYS A 62 -0.72 21.58 7.59
N ASN A 63 0.20 20.66 7.87
CA ASN A 63 1.05 20.02 6.86
C ASN A 63 0.43 18.75 6.27
N PHE A 64 -0.36 18.01 7.07
CA PHE A 64 -0.96 16.76 6.65
C PHE A 64 -2.03 16.97 5.57
N ARG A 65 -1.88 16.27 4.44
CA ARG A 65 -2.82 16.33 3.32
C ARG A 65 -3.02 14.96 2.69
N VAL A 66 -4.24 14.70 2.26
CA VAL A 66 -4.60 13.48 1.51
C VAL A 66 -5.23 13.90 0.19
N ASN A 67 -4.66 13.44 -0.92
CA ASN A 67 -5.21 13.71 -2.25
C ASN A 67 -5.57 12.39 -2.91
N VAL A 68 -6.84 12.19 -3.28
CA VAL A 68 -7.27 10.98 -4.02
C VAL A 68 -7.04 11.22 -5.51
N ILE A 69 -6.31 10.32 -6.17
CA ILE A 69 -6.02 10.42 -7.61
C ILE A 69 -7.03 9.61 -8.42
N SER A 70 -7.23 8.36 -8.02
CA SER A 70 -8.20 7.46 -8.65
C SER A 70 -8.94 6.65 -7.61
N LEU A 71 -10.23 6.43 -7.89
CA LEU A 71 -11.11 5.58 -7.12
C LEU A 71 -11.96 4.79 -8.11
N GLU A 72 -11.71 3.48 -8.14
CA GLU A 72 -12.45 2.49 -8.92
C GLU A 72 -13.19 1.54 -7.95
N GLU A 73 -13.94 0.55 -8.48
CA GLU A 73 -14.72 -0.39 -7.67
C GLU A 73 -13.82 -1.22 -6.73
N ASP A 74 -12.72 -1.74 -7.26
CA ASP A 74 -11.82 -2.64 -6.55
C ASP A 74 -10.43 -2.01 -6.30
N GLU A 75 -10.13 -0.82 -6.84
CA GLU A 75 -8.82 -0.16 -6.72
C GLU A 75 -8.92 1.29 -6.24
N MET A 76 -7.95 1.74 -5.44
CA MET A 76 -7.82 3.12 -5.01
C MET A 76 -6.35 3.56 -5.01
N GLU A 77 -6.06 4.72 -5.60
CA GLU A 77 -4.75 5.39 -5.54
C GLU A 77 -4.90 6.78 -4.92
N PHE A 78 -4.09 7.06 -3.89
CA PHE A 78 -4.10 8.35 -3.21
C PHE A 78 -2.72 8.71 -2.65
N ASP A 79 -2.47 10.00 -2.51
CA ASP A 79 -1.27 10.56 -1.90
C ASP A 79 -1.54 10.89 -0.43
N MET A 80 -0.59 10.53 0.44
CA MET A 80 -0.53 10.95 1.83
C MET A 80 0.74 11.77 2.04
N ILE A 81 0.57 13.04 2.41
CA ILE A 81 1.65 14.02 2.56
C ILE A 81 1.71 14.46 4.03
N GLY A 82 2.93 14.63 4.55
CA GLY A 82 3.18 15.10 5.92
C GLY A 82 3.13 13.98 6.97
N ILE A 83 3.29 12.72 6.57
CA ILE A 83 3.29 11.57 7.48
C ILE A 83 4.66 10.87 7.47
N ASP A 84 4.96 10.13 8.54
CA ASP A 84 6.15 9.30 8.63
C ASP A 84 5.93 7.88 8.07
N ALA A 85 7.02 7.26 7.61
CA ALA A 85 7.01 5.89 7.09
C ALA A 85 6.50 4.85 8.11
N SER A 86 6.69 5.08 9.42
CA SER A 86 6.19 4.19 10.48
C SER A 86 4.67 4.07 10.47
N ILE A 87 3.96 5.21 10.37
CA ILE A 87 2.49 5.25 10.36
C ILE A 87 1.97 4.75 9.01
N ALA A 88 2.59 5.17 7.89
CA ALA A 88 2.26 4.66 6.56
C ALA A 88 2.38 3.12 6.50
N ASN A 89 3.46 2.56 7.05
CA ASN A 89 3.64 1.10 7.12
C ASN A 89 2.67 0.44 8.11
N ALA A 90 2.29 1.11 9.20
CA ALA A 90 1.26 0.61 10.11
C ALA A 90 -0.07 0.45 9.37
N PHE A 91 -0.51 1.45 8.60
CA PHE A 91 -1.72 1.35 7.78
C PHE A 91 -1.66 0.20 6.78
N ARG A 92 -0.54 0.08 6.05
CA ARG A 92 -0.32 -1.04 5.12
C ARG A 92 -0.41 -2.40 5.82
N ARG A 93 0.15 -2.53 7.02
CA ARG A 93 0.11 -3.79 7.78
C ARG A 93 -1.29 -4.12 8.28
N ILE A 94 -2.03 -3.13 8.79
CA ILE A 94 -3.41 -3.31 9.26
C ILE A 94 -4.31 -3.75 8.11
N LEU A 95 -4.17 -3.14 6.92
CA LEU A 95 -4.90 -3.52 5.71
C LEU A 95 -4.77 -5.01 5.38
N ILE A 96 -3.56 -5.55 5.47
CA ILE A 96 -3.27 -6.95 5.11
C ILE A 96 -3.71 -7.93 6.22
N VAL A 97 -3.51 -7.56 7.47
CA VAL A 97 -3.46 -8.54 8.58
C VAL A 97 -4.65 -8.44 9.53
N GLU A 98 -5.24 -7.26 9.72
CA GLU A 98 -6.13 -7.01 10.85
C GLU A 98 -7.56 -6.62 10.46
N LEU A 99 -7.81 -6.46 9.18
CA LEU A 99 -9.15 -6.30 8.68
C LEU A 99 -9.83 -7.67 8.51
N PRO A 100 -11.08 -7.82 8.99
CA PRO A 100 -11.80 -9.08 8.88
C PRO A 100 -12.42 -9.30 7.51
N THR A 101 -12.52 -10.56 7.11
CA THR A 101 -13.24 -11.02 5.90
C THR A 101 -13.98 -12.33 6.18
N MET A 102 -14.92 -12.69 5.29
CA MET A 102 -15.63 -13.97 5.30
C MET A 102 -15.01 -14.93 4.30
N VAL A 103 -14.57 -16.11 4.75
CA VAL A 103 -13.91 -17.11 3.91
C VAL A 103 -14.25 -18.52 4.39
N ILE A 104 -14.25 -19.51 3.49
CA ILE A 104 -14.43 -20.94 3.82
C ILE A 104 -13.33 -21.42 4.76
N GLU A 105 -13.74 -21.95 5.91
CA GLU A 105 -12.85 -22.55 6.90
C GLU A 105 -13.03 -24.06 7.00
N LYS A 106 -14.29 -24.53 7.09
CA LYS A 106 -14.58 -25.95 7.18
C LYS A 106 -15.23 -26.42 5.89
N VAL A 107 -14.80 -27.59 5.42
CA VAL A 107 -15.38 -28.27 4.27
C VAL A 107 -15.72 -29.68 4.71
N LEU A 108 -17.00 -30.01 4.70
CA LEU A 108 -17.55 -31.32 5.01
C LEU A 108 -17.78 -32.05 3.68
N ILE A 109 -17.06 -33.14 3.47
CA ILE A 109 -17.13 -33.92 2.24
C ILE A 109 -17.85 -35.23 2.57
N ALA A 110 -19.04 -35.44 2.00
CA ALA A 110 -19.75 -36.70 2.17
C ALA A 110 -19.20 -37.78 1.22
N ASN A 111 -18.93 -37.42 -0.03
CA ASN A 111 -18.33 -38.33 -1.02
C ASN A 111 -17.63 -37.52 -2.12
N ASN A 112 -16.34 -37.75 -2.31
CA ASN A 112 -15.56 -37.21 -3.42
C ASN A 112 -14.96 -38.37 -4.21
N THR A 113 -15.49 -38.61 -5.41
CA THR A 113 -14.95 -39.60 -6.36
C THR A 113 -14.11 -38.96 -7.47
N SER A 114 -13.76 -37.67 -7.32
CA SER A 114 -12.91 -36.97 -8.28
C SER A 114 -11.44 -37.37 -8.09
N VAL A 115 -10.60 -36.98 -9.06
CA VAL A 115 -9.14 -37.21 -8.99
C VAL A 115 -8.48 -36.24 -8.01
N VAL A 116 -9.12 -35.10 -7.71
CA VAL A 116 -8.57 -34.10 -6.79
C VAL A 116 -8.77 -34.59 -5.37
N GLN A 117 -7.67 -34.66 -4.61
CA GLN A 117 -7.72 -35.09 -3.23
C GLN A 117 -8.51 -34.10 -2.36
N ASP A 118 -9.12 -34.61 -1.30
CA ASP A 118 -10.01 -33.88 -0.40
C ASP A 118 -9.32 -32.67 0.24
N GLU A 119 -8.07 -32.82 0.66
CA GLU A 119 -7.28 -31.75 1.26
C GLU A 119 -6.96 -30.63 0.25
N VAL A 120 -6.66 -31.01 -0.99
CA VAL A 120 -6.36 -30.06 -2.07
C VAL A 120 -7.63 -29.31 -2.48
N LEU A 121 -8.76 -30.02 -2.60
CA LEU A 121 -10.05 -29.42 -2.91
C LEU A 121 -10.46 -28.43 -1.81
N SER A 122 -10.37 -28.85 -0.55
CA SER A 122 -10.70 -28.01 0.62
C SER A 122 -9.82 -26.76 0.69
N HIS A 123 -8.52 -26.91 0.45
CA HIS A 123 -7.59 -25.78 0.41
C HIS A 123 -7.96 -24.77 -0.70
N ARG A 124 -8.32 -25.26 -1.90
CA ARG A 124 -8.74 -24.38 -3.01
C ARG A 124 -10.04 -23.64 -2.71
N LEU A 125 -11.02 -24.31 -2.11
CA LEU A 125 -12.27 -23.69 -1.67
C LEU A 125 -12.02 -22.63 -0.58
N GLY A 126 -11.06 -22.87 0.30
CA GLY A 126 -10.64 -21.91 1.33
C GLY A 126 -9.97 -20.65 0.78
N LEU A 127 -9.44 -20.64 -0.45
CA LEU A 127 -8.83 -19.44 -1.04
C LEU A 127 -9.82 -18.57 -1.84
N PHE A 128 -11.09 -18.98 -1.88
CA PHE A 128 -12.10 -18.27 -2.66
C PHE A 128 -12.61 -17.03 -1.90
N PRO A 129 -12.44 -15.80 -2.45
CA PRO A 129 -12.97 -14.59 -1.86
C PRO A 129 -14.47 -14.45 -2.12
N PHE A 130 -15.23 -14.09 -1.10
CA PHE A 130 -16.68 -13.82 -1.22
C PHE A 130 -16.97 -12.34 -1.18
N ASN A 131 -17.93 -11.90 -2.01
CA ASN A 131 -18.52 -10.58 -1.90
C ASN A 131 -19.57 -10.57 -0.78
N VAL A 132 -19.09 -10.58 0.46
CA VAL A 132 -19.92 -10.60 1.68
C VAL A 132 -19.36 -9.58 2.65
N ASP A 133 -20.23 -8.72 3.19
CA ASP A 133 -19.82 -7.75 4.19
C ASP A 133 -19.55 -8.42 5.55
N PRO A 134 -18.29 -8.46 6.03
CA PRO A 134 -17.93 -9.09 7.29
C PRO A 134 -18.47 -8.35 8.52
N ARG A 135 -19.03 -7.13 8.36
CA ARG A 135 -19.63 -6.37 9.47
C ARG A 135 -20.94 -6.98 9.97
N LEU A 136 -21.64 -7.71 9.11
CA LEU A 136 -22.93 -8.30 9.43
C LEU A 136 -22.80 -9.58 10.27
N PHE A 137 -21.57 -10.11 10.41
CA PHE A 137 -21.30 -11.38 11.05
C PHE A 137 -20.45 -11.21 12.32
N GLU A 138 -20.75 -12.01 13.33
CA GLU A 138 -19.96 -12.10 14.56
C GLU A 138 -18.80 -13.11 14.39
N TYR A 139 -17.80 -13.02 15.27
CA TYR A 139 -16.73 -14.01 15.28
C TYR A 139 -17.20 -15.31 15.93
N MET A 140 -16.88 -16.44 15.30
CA MET A 140 -17.14 -17.75 15.87
C MET A 140 -16.03 -18.13 16.87
N SER A 141 -16.38 -18.38 18.12
CA SER A 141 -15.44 -18.97 19.08
C SER A 141 -15.30 -20.48 18.86
N LYS A 142 -14.31 -21.11 19.49
CA LYS A 142 -14.08 -22.58 19.36
C LYS A 142 -15.22 -23.43 19.93
N THR A 143 -16.00 -22.86 20.85
CA THR A 143 -17.11 -23.54 21.53
C THR A 143 -18.46 -23.24 20.91
N ASP A 144 -18.55 -22.27 20.02
CA ASP A 144 -19.82 -21.87 19.42
C ASP A 144 -20.29 -22.88 18.37
N THR A 145 -21.60 -23.09 18.34
CA THR A 145 -22.25 -23.79 17.24
C THR A 145 -22.38 -22.86 16.03
N PRO A 146 -22.23 -23.39 14.80
CA PRO A 146 -22.52 -22.62 13.59
C PRO A 146 -23.98 -22.13 13.59
N ASN A 147 -24.15 -20.80 13.59
CA ASN A 147 -25.45 -20.13 13.57
C ASN A 147 -25.51 -19.15 12.38
N GLU A 148 -26.71 -18.69 12.02
CA GLU A 148 -26.95 -17.74 10.92
C GLU A 148 -26.16 -16.42 11.05
N LYS A 149 -25.85 -16.00 12.28
CA LYS A 149 -25.09 -14.78 12.57
C LYS A 149 -23.58 -14.92 12.40
N ASN A 150 -23.06 -16.14 12.38
CA ASN A 150 -21.62 -16.41 12.50
C ASN A 150 -21.08 -17.12 11.24
N THR A 151 -21.92 -17.90 10.57
CA THR A 151 -21.50 -18.82 9.51
C THR A 151 -22.42 -18.72 8.30
N ILE A 152 -21.81 -18.75 7.12
CA ILE A 152 -22.52 -18.91 5.84
C ILE A 152 -22.27 -20.31 5.31
N PHE A 153 -23.34 -21.00 4.93
CA PHE A 153 -23.29 -22.36 4.41
C PHE A 153 -23.36 -22.36 2.89
N PHE A 154 -22.54 -23.19 2.28
CA PHE A 154 -22.53 -23.41 0.84
C PHE A 154 -22.60 -24.89 0.52
N LYS A 155 -23.34 -25.25 -0.52
CA LYS A 155 -23.45 -26.61 -1.05
C LYS A 155 -22.87 -26.67 -2.45
N LEU A 156 -22.01 -27.65 -2.68
CA LEU A 156 -21.50 -28.00 -4.00
C LEU A 156 -21.95 -29.40 -4.35
N ASN A 157 -22.75 -29.52 -5.41
CA ASN A 157 -23.16 -30.80 -5.98
C ASN A 157 -22.89 -30.78 -7.47
N ALA A 158 -21.90 -31.56 -7.88
CA ALA A 158 -21.48 -31.72 -9.27
C ALA A 158 -21.38 -33.20 -9.61
N GLN A 159 -22.15 -33.63 -10.63
CA GLN A 159 -22.15 -35.01 -11.10
C GLN A 159 -21.87 -35.03 -12.61
N CYS A 160 -20.85 -35.78 -13.02
CA CYS A 160 -20.50 -35.94 -14.42
C CYS A 160 -21.16 -37.21 -14.99
N GLY A 161 -22.04 -37.04 -15.97
CA GLY A 161 -22.66 -38.16 -16.70
C GLY A 161 -21.70 -38.82 -17.70
N ARG A 162 -21.94 -40.10 -18.05
CA ARG A 162 -21.09 -40.90 -18.96
C ARG A 162 -21.10 -40.45 -20.44
N LYS A 163 -22.04 -39.60 -20.86
CA LYS A 163 -22.24 -39.18 -22.28
C LYS A 163 -21.97 -37.69 -22.53
N GLY A 164 -21.06 -37.09 -21.78
CA GLY A 164 -20.67 -35.69 -21.95
C GLY A 164 -19.16 -35.47 -21.86
N ASN A 165 -18.72 -34.29 -22.29
CA ASN A 165 -17.37 -33.81 -22.01
C ASN A 165 -17.17 -33.69 -20.48
N CYS A 166 -15.92 -33.79 -20.03
CA CYS A 166 -15.55 -33.64 -18.62
C CYS A 166 -16.18 -32.36 -18.02
N LEU A 167 -16.98 -32.51 -16.95
CA LEU A 167 -17.62 -31.39 -16.26
C LEU A 167 -16.54 -30.53 -15.59
N THR A 168 -16.45 -29.26 -15.98
CA THR A 168 -15.58 -28.29 -15.30
C THR A 168 -16.39 -27.58 -14.23
N VAL A 169 -16.17 -27.98 -12.97
CA VAL A 169 -16.78 -27.34 -11.81
C VAL A 169 -16.25 -25.91 -11.66
N LYS A 170 -17.15 -24.93 -11.67
CA LYS A 170 -16.85 -23.50 -11.52
C LYS A 170 -17.42 -22.96 -10.21
N TYR A 171 -16.96 -21.77 -9.82
CA TYR A 171 -17.44 -21.09 -8.61
C TYR A 171 -18.97 -20.88 -8.58
N ASN A 172 -19.61 -20.70 -9.75
CA ASN A 172 -21.06 -20.55 -9.88
C ASN A 172 -21.86 -21.79 -9.44
N GLU A 173 -21.22 -22.96 -9.32
CA GLU A 173 -21.88 -24.18 -8.85
C GLU A 173 -21.98 -24.25 -7.33
N LEU A 174 -21.26 -23.38 -6.62
CA LEU A 174 -21.33 -23.25 -5.17
C LEU A 174 -22.61 -22.47 -4.79
N LYS A 175 -23.62 -23.20 -4.29
CA LYS A 175 -24.92 -22.64 -3.94
C LYS A 175 -24.96 -22.24 -2.48
N TRP A 176 -25.34 -21.00 -2.18
CA TRP A 176 -25.58 -20.54 -0.82
C TRP A 176 -26.84 -21.22 -0.25
N LEU A 177 -26.74 -21.70 0.99
CA LEU A 177 -27.85 -22.26 1.77
C LEU A 177 -28.24 -21.25 2.88
N PRO A 178 -29.38 -20.54 2.75
CA PRO A 178 -29.79 -19.52 3.72
C PRO A 178 -30.29 -20.10 5.03
N ASN A 179 -30.88 -21.30 5.01
CA ASN A 179 -31.53 -21.92 6.18
C ASN A 179 -30.57 -22.78 7.03
N GLY A 180 -29.27 -22.78 6.70
CA GLY A 180 -28.26 -23.58 7.40
C GLY A 180 -27.82 -24.82 6.62
N SER A 181 -27.31 -25.81 7.36
CA SER A 181 -26.81 -27.08 6.83
C SER A 181 -27.97 -27.99 6.38
N GLU A 182 -27.86 -28.56 5.18
CA GLU A 182 -28.85 -29.44 4.55
C GLU A 182 -28.20 -30.77 4.11
N LEU A 183 -27.37 -31.36 4.97
CA LEU A 183 -26.67 -32.62 4.66
C LEU A 183 -27.66 -33.79 4.54
N GLU A 184 -27.91 -34.22 3.30
CA GLU A 184 -28.56 -35.50 2.99
C GLU A 184 -27.54 -36.49 2.38
N MET A 185 -27.80 -37.80 2.49
CA MET A 185 -26.86 -38.82 2.03
C MET A 185 -26.81 -38.93 0.50
N GLY A 186 -25.77 -38.37 -0.13
CA GLY A 186 -25.35 -38.72 -1.50
C GLY A 186 -24.55 -37.64 -2.23
N ILE A 187 -23.22 -37.80 -2.36
CA ILE A 187 -22.27 -36.87 -3.03
C ILE A 187 -22.63 -35.39 -2.78
N GLU A 188 -22.34 -34.95 -1.56
CA GLU A 188 -22.58 -33.57 -1.14
C GLU A 188 -21.31 -33.05 -0.46
N LEU A 189 -20.80 -31.92 -0.95
CA LEU A 189 -19.80 -31.13 -0.24
C LEU A 189 -20.52 -29.91 0.35
N GLU A 190 -20.36 -29.72 1.65
CA GLU A 190 -20.84 -28.53 2.35
C GLU A 190 -19.64 -27.72 2.85
N ALA A 191 -19.61 -26.43 2.55
CA ALA A 191 -18.54 -25.52 2.97
C ALA A 191 -19.09 -24.44 3.91
N HIS A 192 -18.39 -24.19 5.01
CA HIS A 192 -18.75 -23.23 6.04
C HIS A 192 -17.79 -22.05 5.96
N ALA A 193 -18.32 -20.88 5.59
CA ALA A 193 -17.59 -19.64 5.60
C ALA A 193 -17.79 -18.90 6.93
N VAL A 194 -16.68 -18.45 7.51
CA VAL A 194 -16.64 -17.79 8.82
C VAL A 194 -15.81 -16.51 8.74
N LYS A 195 -16.08 -15.61 9.68
CA LYS A 195 -15.32 -14.39 9.85
C LYS A 195 -13.95 -14.67 10.44
N GLY A 196 -12.90 -14.15 9.80
CA GLY A 196 -11.53 -14.31 10.27
C GLY A 196 -10.64 -13.12 9.90
N LEU A 197 -9.41 -13.15 10.37
CA LEU A 197 -8.40 -12.10 10.19
C LEU A 197 -7.23 -12.63 9.35
N GLY A 198 -6.64 -11.76 8.52
CA GLY A 198 -5.42 -12.07 7.76
C GLY A 198 -4.23 -12.51 8.64
N LYS A 199 -4.21 -12.09 9.91
CA LYS A 199 -3.25 -12.53 10.94
C LYS A 199 -3.27 -14.03 11.17
N SER A 200 -4.45 -14.64 11.11
CA SER A 200 -4.63 -16.07 11.33
C SER A 200 -4.22 -16.88 10.11
N HIS A 201 -4.60 -16.43 8.91
CA HIS A 201 -4.22 -17.05 7.65
C HIS A 201 -4.39 -16.06 6.49
N ALA A 202 -3.51 -16.12 5.49
CA ALA A 202 -3.48 -15.20 4.36
C ALA A 202 -4.80 -15.16 3.54
N LYS A 203 -5.58 -16.25 3.57
CA LYS A 203 -6.89 -16.34 2.90
C LYS A 203 -7.89 -15.27 3.35
N TRP A 204 -7.76 -14.78 4.59
CA TRP A 204 -8.61 -13.72 5.12
C TRP A 204 -8.11 -12.30 4.83
N SER A 205 -7.04 -12.13 4.04
CA SER A 205 -6.63 -10.80 3.60
C SER A 205 -7.74 -10.17 2.74
N PRO A 206 -8.27 -8.99 3.10
CA PRO A 206 -9.28 -8.30 2.29
C PRO A 206 -8.71 -7.60 1.06
N VAL A 207 -7.39 -7.54 0.95
CA VAL A 207 -6.68 -6.90 -0.16
C VAL A 207 -5.94 -7.95 -0.96
N CYS A 208 -5.98 -7.81 -2.28
CA CYS A 208 -5.14 -8.58 -3.20
C CYS A 208 -3.68 -8.13 -3.03
N THR A 209 -3.46 -6.82 -3.13
CA THR A 209 -2.18 -6.20 -2.83
C THR A 209 -2.41 -4.81 -2.26
N THR A 210 -1.54 -4.41 -1.34
CA THR A 210 -1.45 -3.03 -0.91
C THR A 210 0.01 -2.69 -0.70
N TRP A 211 0.39 -1.56 -1.29
CA TRP A 211 1.75 -1.08 -1.24
C TRP A 211 1.73 0.44 -1.31
N TYR A 212 2.84 1.03 -0.90
CA TYR A 212 3.07 2.44 -1.07
C TYR A 212 4.46 2.63 -1.65
N ARG A 213 4.67 3.77 -2.29
CA ARG A 213 5.99 4.24 -2.70
C ARG A 213 6.13 5.71 -2.40
N MET A 214 7.35 6.15 -2.17
CA MET A 214 7.67 7.58 -2.17
C MET A 214 7.71 8.06 -3.63
N PRO A 215 7.17 9.25 -3.96
CA PRO A 215 7.31 9.81 -5.30
C PRO A 215 8.78 10.10 -5.57
N ALA A 216 9.21 9.84 -6.80
CA ALA A 216 10.55 10.20 -7.24
C ALA A 216 10.63 11.70 -7.48
N GLU A 217 11.73 12.30 -7.07
CA GLU A 217 12.15 13.65 -7.40
C GLU A 217 13.39 13.55 -8.28
N VAL A 218 13.26 13.96 -9.53
CA VAL A 218 14.30 13.96 -10.56
C VAL A 218 14.64 15.41 -10.85
N MET A 219 15.86 15.81 -10.56
CA MET A 219 16.33 17.16 -10.83
C MET A 219 17.50 17.13 -11.80
N LEU A 220 17.42 17.97 -12.84
CA LEU A 220 18.54 18.25 -13.72
C LEU A 220 19.42 19.32 -13.06
N LEU A 221 20.63 18.93 -12.68
CA LEU A 221 21.62 19.83 -12.09
C LEU A 221 22.33 20.69 -13.15
N GLN A 222 22.32 20.21 -14.39
CA GLN A 222 22.90 20.87 -15.55
C GLN A 222 21.91 20.80 -16.71
N GLU A 223 21.94 21.81 -17.58
CA GLU A 223 21.13 21.82 -18.79
C GLU A 223 21.53 20.63 -19.69
N VAL A 224 20.59 19.70 -19.90
CA VAL A 224 20.76 18.58 -20.83
C VAL A 224 20.11 18.99 -22.16
N LYS A 225 20.95 19.26 -23.16
CA LYS A 225 20.52 19.79 -24.48
C LYS A 225 20.75 18.79 -25.61
N ASP A 226 19.91 18.92 -26.63
CA ASP A 226 20.05 18.32 -27.97
C ASP A 226 20.22 16.78 -27.93
N GLU A 227 21.28 16.23 -28.52
CA GLU A 227 21.53 14.78 -28.61
C GLU A 227 21.51 14.08 -27.24
N LYS A 228 21.98 14.75 -26.19
CA LYS A 228 21.97 14.20 -24.83
C LYS A 228 20.57 14.13 -24.25
N ALA A 229 19.70 15.08 -24.62
CA ALA A 229 18.29 15.07 -24.20
C ALA A 229 17.53 13.95 -24.92
N GLU A 230 17.78 13.77 -26.22
CA GLU A 230 17.18 12.68 -27.00
C GLU A 230 17.64 11.30 -26.52
N GLU A 231 18.94 11.13 -26.21
CA GLU A 231 19.47 9.89 -25.63
C GLU A 231 18.83 9.60 -24.26
N LEU A 232 18.67 10.64 -23.43
CA LEU A 232 18.04 10.50 -22.11
C LEU A 232 16.60 10.02 -22.28
N VAL A 233 15.78 10.71 -23.08
CA VAL A 233 14.36 10.38 -23.31
C VAL A 233 14.22 8.96 -23.87
N LYS A 234 15.05 8.58 -24.84
CA LYS A 234 15.03 7.23 -25.46
C LYS A 234 15.33 6.10 -24.47
N LYS A 235 16.11 6.36 -23.40
CA LYS A 235 16.40 5.37 -22.37
C LYS A 235 15.22 5.10 -21.43
N PHE A 236 14.24 5.99 -21.35
CA PHE A 236 13.08 5.83 -20.46
C PHE A 236 11.84 5.40 -21.23
N LEU A 237 11.42 4.16 -21.01
CA LEU A 237 10.24 3.56 -21.66
C LEU A 237 8.90 4.21 -21.28
N VAL A 238 8.84 4.98 -20.18
CA VAL A 238 7.58 5.46 -19.57
C VAL A 238 7.36 6.97 -19.79
N ASN A 239 7.95 7.59 -20.82
CA ASN A 239 7.87 9.04 -21.08
C ASN A 239 8.09 9.89 -19.80
N VAL A 240 9.04 9.43 -18.96
CA VAL A 240 9.41 10.11 -17.70
C VAL A 240 10.09 11.43 -18.02
N PHE A 241 10.79 11.51 -19.15
CA PHE A 241 11.31 12.76 -19.69
C PHE A 241 10.56 13.09 -20.96
N ASP A 242 10.20 14.35 -21.10
CA ASP A 242 9.64 14.96 -22.30
C ASP A 242 10.61 15.99 -22.85
N ILE A 243 10.47 16.39 -24.11
CA ILE A 243 11.33 17.42 -24.72
C ILE A 243 10.51 18.68 -24.93
N GLU A 244 10.94 19.79 -24.33
CA GLU A 244 10.40 21.11 -24.59
C GLU A 244 11.34 21.90 -25.52
N ASP A 245 10.77 22.51 -26.56
CA ASP A 245 11.51 23.39 -27.47
C ASP A 245 11.56 24.82 -26.92
N ILE A 246 12.74 25.27 -26.54
CA ILE A 246 13.00 26.64 -26.08
C ILE A 246 13.53 27.44 -27.28
N ASP A 247 12.77 28.49 -27.66
CA ASP A 247 13.00 29.41 -28.78
C ASP A 247 13.09 28.77 -30.18
N LYS A 248 12.03 28.94 -30.98
CA LYS A 248 11.97 28.68 -32.45
C LYS A 248 12.91 27.55 -32.95
N GLY A 249 12.82 26.38 -32.32
CA GLY A 249 13.45 25.14 -32.76
C GLY A 249 14.98 25.03 -32.60
N ARG A 250 15.61 25.78 -31.69
CA ARG A 250 17.08 25.72 -31.52
C ARG A 250 17.60 25.06 -30.25
N LYS A 251 16.79 24.86 -29.22
CA LYS A 251 17.22 24.16 -27.99
C LYS A 251 16.10 23.27 -27.48
N ARG A 252 16.43 22.00 -27.28
CA ARG A 252 15.55 20.97 -26.70
C ARG A 252 15.96 20.73 -25.26
N GLU A 253 15.07 20.94 -24.31
CA GLU A 253 15.31 20.69 -22.88
C GLU A 253 14.42 19.55 -22.36
N ALA A 254 14.99 18.68 -21.53
CA ALA A 254 14.27 17.55 -20.97
C ALA A 254 13.46 17.96 -19.73
N VAL A 255 12.14 17.71 -19.73
CA VAL A 255 11.25 17.96 -18.57
C VAL A 255 10.81 16.64 -17.97
N ALA A 256 10.92 16.49 -16.64
CA ALA A 256 10.62 15.23 -15.96
C ALA A 256 9.16 15.13 -15.48
N ARG A 257 8.42 14.12 -15.94
CA ARG A 257 7.14 13.65 -15.38
C ARG A 257 7.40 12.70 -14.22
N LEU A 258 7.53 13.29 -13.03
CA LEU A 258 8.04 12.65 -11.82
C LEU A 258 7.22 11.46 -11.30
N ARG A 259 5.89 11.51 -11.41
CA ARG A 259 4.98 10.47 -10.89
C ARG A 259 5.09 9.14 -11.63
N LEU A 260 5.43 9.18 -12.92
CA LEU A 260 5.57 8.00 -13.79
C LEU A 260 6.93 7.31 -13.64
N CYS A 261 7.89 7.94 -12.97
CA CYS A 261 9.21 7.36 -12.77
C CYS A 261 9.12 6.08 -11.93
N THR A 262 9.59 4.97 -12.50
CA THR A 262 9.73 3.67 -11.81
C THR A 262 11.07 3.52 -11.09
N LEU A 263 11.91 4.55 -11.12
CA LEU A 263 13.22 4.58 -10.47
C LEU A 263 14.21 3.50 -10.98
N CYS A 264 14.27 3.26 -12.30
CA CYS A 264 15.19 2.28 -12.91
C CYS A 264 16.68 2.65 -12.81
N ARG A 265 17.03 3.86 -12.36
CA ARG A 265 18.40 4.40 -12.21
C ARG A 265 19.23 4.53 -13.49
N GLU A 266 18.65 4.31 -14.66
CA GLU A 266 19.37 4.47 -15.94
C GLU A 266 19.84 5.92 -16.21
N CYS A 267 19.22 6.92 -15.58
CA CYS A 267 19.64 8.33 -15.70
C CYS A 267 20.97 8.63 -15.00
N ILE A 268 21.32 7.87 -13.97
CA ILE A 268 22.56 8.04 -13.19
C ILE A 268 23.61 6.98 -13.54
N ARG A 269 23.30 6.06 -14.45
CA ARG A 269 24.19 4.98 -14.88
C ARG A 269 25.23 5.48 -15.89
N GLY A 270 26.52 5.34 -15.55
CA GLY A 270 27.65 5.69 -16.40
C GLY A 270 28.42 6.93 -15.93
N ASP A 271 29.59 7.15 -16.54
CA ASP A 271 30.53 8.17 -16.07
C ASP A 271 29.97 9.60 -16.19
N ASN A 272 30.16 10.40 -15.14
CA ASN A 272 29.76 11.81 -15.02
C ASN A 272 28.24 12.11 -15.07
N LYS A 273 27.34 11.13 -15.17
CA LYS A 273 25.88 11.41 -15.20
C LYS A 273 25.28 11.78 -13.84
N GLU A 274 25.88 11.33 -12.74
CA GLU A 274 25.51 11.75 -11.38
C GLU A 274 25.67 13.26 -11.14
N LYS A 275 26.52 13.94 -11.93
CA LYS A 275 26.70 15.39 -11.87
C LYS A 275 25.63 16.15 -12.66
N CYS A 276 24.92 15.47 -13.56
CA CYS A 276 23.90 16.06 -14.42
C CYS A 276 22.49 15.83 -13.89
N VAL A 277 22.23 14.66 -13.29
CA VAL A 277 20.89 14.28 -12.79
C VAL A 277 20.98 13.83 -11.34
N ALA A 278 20.19 14.48 -10.48
CA ALA A 278 19.98 14.05 -9.11
C ALA A 278 18.66 13.28 -9.00
N LEU A 279 18.73 12.04 -8.53
CA LEU A 279 17.57 11.19 -8.29
C LEU A 279 17.32 11.05 -6.79
N ARG A 280 16.10 11.38 -6.36
CA ARG A 280 15.72 11.43 -4.94
C ARG A 280 14.31 10.90 -4.72
N HIS A 281 13.95 10.65 -3.47
CA HIS A 281 12.58 10.49 -3.00
C HIS A 281 12.26 11.51 -1.93
N VAL A 282 11.00 11.94 -1.90
CA VAL A 282 10.43 12.78 -0.84
C VAL A 282 10.02 11.88 0.32
N LYS A 283 10.58 12.11 1.53
CA LYS A 283 10.40 11.21 2.68
C LYS A 283 9.02 11.25 3.32
N ASP A 284 8.37 12.41 3.26
CA ASP A 284 7.09 12.71 3.91
C ASP A 284 5.89 12.60 2.97
N HIS A 285 6.09 12.05 1.76
CA HIS A 285 5.05 11.88 0.76
C HIS A 285 5.00 10.41 0.32
N PHE A 286 3.84 9.80 0.47
CA PHE A 286 3.58 8.42 0.05
C PHE A 286 2.42 8.35 -0.94
N ILE A 287 2.66 7.71 -2.08
CA ILE A 287 1.62 7.27 -3.01
C ILE A 287 1.18 5.88 -2.57
N PHE A 288 -0.05 5.75 -2.07
CA PHE A 288 -0.66 4.49 -1.69
C PHE A 288 -1.48 3.92 -2.83
N LYS A 289 -1.35 2.60 -3.04
CA LYS A 289 -2.26 1.82 -3.88
C LYS A 289 -2.89 0.69 -3.07
N ILE A 290 -4.21 0.59 -3.13
CA ILE A 290 -5.00 -0.45 -2.47
C ILE A 290 -5.81 -1.18 -3.54
N GLU A 291 -5.63 -2.49 -3.64
CA GLU A 291 -6.43 -3.36 -4.51
C GLU A 291 -7.23 -4.31 -3.59
N SER A 292 -8.55 -4.14 -3.57
CA SER A 292 -9.47 -4.94 -2.78
C SER A 292 -9.66 -6.33 -3.37
N ALA A 293 -9.88 -7.32 -2.50
CA ALA A 293 -10.34 -8.66 -2.85
C ALA A 293 -11.88 -8.73 -3.01
N ARG A 294 -12.53 -7.57 -3.22
CA ARG A 294 -13.96 -7.39 -3.50
C ARG A 294 -14.92 -7.62 -2.33
N ALA A 295 -14.43 -8.02 -1.16
CA ALA A 295 -15.26 -8.16 0.03
C ALA A 295 -15.83 -6.81 0.50
N LEU A 296 -15.06 -5.73 0.33
CA LEU A 296 -15.41 -4.36 0.69
C LEU A 296 -14.73 -3.38 -0.27
N PRO A 297 -15.34 -2.22 -0.57
CA PRO A 297 -14.69 -1.16 -1.34
C PRO A 297 -13.41 -0.64 -0.66
N PRO A 298 -12.39 -0.24 -1.43
CA PRO A 298 -11.08 0.18 -0.89
C PRO A 298 -11.15 1.39 0.04
N GLU A 299 -12.04 2.36 -0.20
CA GLU A 299 -12.25 3.52 0.66
C GLU A 299 -12.82 3.14 2.04
N VAL A 300 -13.65 2.10 2.08
CA VAL A 300 -14.19 1.54 3.33
C VAL A 300 -13.10 0.77 4.07
N LEU A 301 -12.25 0.02 3.36
CA LEU A 301 -11.10 -0.67 3.95
C LEU A 301 -10.15 0.32 4.63
N PHE A 302 -9.80 1.41 3.95
CA PHE A 302 -8.88 2.40 4.49
C PHE A 302 -9.48 3.16 5.68
N THR A 303 -10.77 3.49 5.65
CA THR A 303 -11.45 4.10 6.80
C THR A 303 -11.42 3.19 8.04
N LYS A 304 -11.59 1.88 7.85
CA LYS A 304 -11.52 0.90 8.95
C LYS A 304 -10.12 0.79 9.55
N VAL A 305 -9.07 0.95 8.75
CA VAL A 305 -7.69 0.90 9.21
C VAL A 305 -7.39 1.99 10.24
N ILE A 306 -7.88 3.20 10.00
CA ILE A 306 -7.73 4.32 10.93
C ILE A 306 -8.42 3.99 12.26
N LYS A 307 -9.66 3.49 12.21
CA LYS A 307 -10.42 3.09 13.41
C LYS A 307 -9.72 1.98 14.21
N ILE A 308 -9.18 0.97 13.55
CA ILE A 308 -8.45 -0.11 14.24
C ILE A 308 -7.20 0.44 14.94
N LEU A 309 -6.50 1.39 14.34
CA LEU A 309 -5.33 2.00 14.97
C LEU A 309 -5.74 2.86 16.18
N GLU A 310 -6.83 3.63 16.05
CA GLU A 310 -7.42 4.42 17.14
C GLU A 310 -7.82 3.52 18.33
N GLU A 311 -8.61 2.47 18.09
CA GLU A 311 -9.05 1.50 19.10
C GLU A 311 -7.87 0.82 19.84
N LYS A 312 -6.76 0.60 19.14
CA LYS A 312 -5.54 0.07 19.76
C LYS A 312 -4.87 1.06 20.71
N CYS A 313 -4.78 2.32 20.29
CA CYS A 313 -4.24 3.38 21.13
C CYS A 313 -5.11 3.57 22.37
N GLU A 314 -6.43 3.62 22.21
CA GLU A 314 -7.38 3.74 23.32
C GLU A 314 -7.28 2.58 24.31
N ARG A 315 -7.14 1.35 23.81
CA ARG A 315 -6.96 0.17 24.66
C ARG A 315 -5.70 0.26 25.52
N VAL A 316 -4.58 0.66 24.93
CA VAL A 316 -3.32 0.82 25.67
C VAL A 316 -3.46 1.91 26.73
N ILE A 317 -4.11 3.03 26.41
CA ILE A 317 -4.37 4.10 27.38
C ILE A 317 -5.21 3.57 28.55
N THR A 318 -6.31 2.86 28.23
CA THR A 318 -7.24 2.32 29.24
C THR A 318 -6.58 1.27 30.14
N GLU A 319 -5.66 0.47 29.63
CA GLU A 319 -4.91 -0.51 30.45
C GLU A 319 -3.84 0.15 31.34
N LEU A 320 -3.40 1.36 31.01
CA LEU A 320 -2.41 2.12 31.77
C LEU A 320 -3.02 3.04 32.84
N THR A 321 -4.25 3.51 32.64
CA THR A 321 -5.03 4.32 33.61
C THR A 321 -5.89 3.47 34.53
#